data_AF-A0A966UWL5-F1
#
_entry.id   AF-A0A966UWL5-F1
#
_cell.length_a   1.000
_cell.length_b   1.000
_cell.length_c   1.000
_cell.angle_alpha   90.00
_cell.angle_beta   90.00
_cell.angle_gamma   90.00
#
_symmetry.space_group_name_H-M   'P 1'
#
loop_
_entity.id
_entity.type
_entity.pdbx_description
1 polymer ?
#
loop_
_entity_poly.entity_id
_entity_poly.type
_entity_poly.pdbx_seq_one_letter_code
_entity_poly.pdbx_strand_id
1 'polypeptide(L)' 'AYFFTSSTSFANPAVTLGRALSDTYAGIAPSSALTFIGAQFIGAFLGLSLAKVVRNQ' A
#
# COMPACT_ATOMS: atom_id res chain seq x y z
N ALA A 1 -12.19 7.18 2.08
CA ALA A 1 -12.21 6.26 0.93
C ALA A 1 -13.50 6.31 0.11
N TYR A 2 -14.67 6.58 0.71
CA TYR A 2 -15.94 6.44 -0.01
C TYR A 2 -16.46 7.72 -0.70
N PHE A 3 -15.98 8.91 -0.29
CA PHE A 3 -16.38 10.21 -0.90
C PHE A 3 -15.25 10.92 -1.67
N PHE A 4 -14.02 10.40 -1.58
CA PHE A 4 -12.84 10.80 -2.34
C PHE A 4 -12.05 9.53 -2.66
N THR A 5 -11.24 9.53 -3.73
CA THR A 5 -10.40 8.39 -4.16
C THR A 5 -9.90 7.60 -2.96
N SER A 6 -10.38 6.36 -2.83
CA SER A 6 -9.96 5.43 -1.79
C SER A 6 -8.47 5.15 -1.96
N SER A 7 -7.61 5.91 -1.27
CA SER A 7 -6.28 5.41 -0.94
C SER A 7 -6.52 4.26 0.02
N THR A 8 -6.35 3.03 -0.43
CA THR A 8 -6.29 1.89 0.47
C THR A 8 -5.03 2.10 1.33
N SER A 9 -5.17 2.81 2.45
CA SER A 9 -4.08 3.43 3.21
C SER A 9 -3.25 2.42 4.02
N PHE A 10 -3.03 1.23 3.47
CA PHE A 10 -2.29 0.16 4.09
C PHE A 10 -0.98 -0.04 3.34
N ALA A 11 0.13 0.34 3.98
CA ALA A 11 1.47 -0.07 3.56
C ALA A 11 1.78 -1.49 4.07
N ASN A 12 0.89 -2.44 3.80
CA ASN A 12 1.01 -3.85 4.14
C ASN A 12 0.55 -4.77 2.99
N PRO A 13 1.48 -5.47 2.30
CA PRO A 13 1.15 -6.38 1.19
C PRO A 13 0.16 -7.49 1.55
N ALA A 14 0.18 -7.99 2.79
CA ALA A 14 -0.75 -9.02 3.25
C ALA A 14 -2.19 -8.50 3.29
N VAL A 15 -2.39 -7.24 3.67
CA VAL A 15 -3.71 -6.59 3.65
C VAL A 15 -4.18 -6.38 2.22
N THR A 16 -3.28 -6.01 1.29
CA THR A 16 -3.62 -5.89 -0.14
C THR A 16 -4.13 -7.22 -0.71
N LEU A 17 -3.48 -8.34 -0.39
CA LEU A 17 -3.94 -9.66 -0.81
C LEU A 17 -5.30 -10.01 -0.19
N GLY A 18 -5.48 -9.81 1.12
CA GLY A 18 -6.76 -10.08 1.78
C GLY A 18 -7.92 -9.25 1.20
N ARG A 19 -7.66 -7.98 0.82
CA ARG A 19 -8.65 -7.13 0.18
C ARG A 19 -8.90 -7.51 -1.29
N ALA A 20 -7.91 -8.09 -1.97
CA ALA A 20 -8.05 -8.57 -3.34
C ALA A 20 -8.90 -9.84 -3.46
N LEU A 21 -9.01 -10.60 -2.38
CA LEU A 21 -9.81 -11.83 -2.29
C LEU A 21 -11.23 -11.59 -1.74
N SER A 22 -11.65 -10.33 -1.60
CA SER A 22 -12.92 -9.97 -0.96
C SER A 22 -13.75 -9.06 -1.86
N ASP A 23 -14.95 -9.52 -2.22
CA ASP A 23 -15.95 -8.74 -2.96
C ASP A 23 -16.76 -7.83 -2.02
N THR A 24 -16.08 -6.81 -1.48
CA THR A 24 -16.70 -5.80 -0.62
C THR A 24 -16.48 -4.40 -1.17
N TYR A 25 -17.21 -3.41 -0.66
CA TYR A 25 -17.02 -1.99 -1.03
C TYR A 25 -15.59 -1.46 -0.83
N ALA A 26 -14.79 -2.12 0.02
CA ALA A 26 -13.38 -1.81 0.25
C ALA A 26 -12.43 -2.81 -0.42
N GLY A 27 -12.91 -3.68 -1.30
CA GLY A 27 -12.12 -4.66 -2.03
C GLY A 27 -11.13 -4.00 -2.99
N ILE A 28 -10.06 -4.72 -3.33
CA ILE A 28 -9.10 -4.31 -4.36
C ILE A 28 -9.33 -5.21 -5.58
N ALA A 29 -9.42 -4.63 -6.78
CA ALA A 29 -9.47 -5.46 -7.98
C ALA A 29 -8.21 -6.35 -8.05
N PRO A 30 -8.34 -7.68 -8.25
CA PRO A 30 -7.19 -8.59 -8.24
C PRO A 30 -6.06 -8.18 -9.20
N SER A 31 -6.43 -7.63 -10.36
CA SER A 31 -5.47 -7.11 -11.36
C SER A 31 -4.65 -5.92 -10.84
N SER A 32 -5.19 -5.14 -9.90
CA SER A 32 -4.50 -4.01 -9.28
C SER A 32 -3.64 -4.41 -8.08
N ALA A 33 -3.77 -5.63 -7.54
CA ALA A 33 -3.06 -6.03 -6.33
C ALA A 33 -1.53 -5.88 -6.47
N LEU A 34 -0.99 -6.22 -7.64
CA LEU A 34 0.45 -6.15 -7.90
C LEU A 34 0.98 -4.71 -7.92
N THR A 35 0.25 -3.77 -8.52
CA THR A 35 0.66 -2.36 -8.56
C THR A 35 0.57 -1.72 -7.17
N PHE A 36 -0.43 -2.09 -6.36
CA PHE A 36 -0.50 -1.68 -4.96
C PHE A 36 0.69 -2.19 -4.14
N ILE A 37 1.06 -3.46 -4.29
CA ILE A 37 2.21 -4.04 -3.57
C ILE A 37 3.51 -3.37 -4.02
N GLY A 38 3.69 -3.13 -5.32
CA GLY A 38 4.85 -2.42 -5.86
C GLY A 38 5.02 -1.02 -5.27
N ALA A 39 3.94 -0.23 -5.21
CA ALA A 39 3.95 1.09 -4.60
C ALA A 39 4.32 1.06 -3.10
N GLN A 40 3.89 0.03 -2.37
CA GLN A 40 4.24 -0.14 -0.96
C GLN A 40 5.72 -0.41 -0.74
N PHE A 41 6.34 -1.25 -1.59
CA PHE A 41 7.79 -1.48 -1.51
C PHE A 41 8.59 -0.24 -1.87
N ILE A 42 8.16 0.54 -2.86
CA ILE A 42 8.78 1.83 -3.19
C ILE A 42 8.69 2.78 -1.98
N GLY A 43 7.50 2.91 -1.38
CA GLY A 43 7.31 3.72 -0.17
C GLY A 43 8.17 3.27 1.00
N ALA A 44 8.25 1.96 1.25
CA ALA A 44 9.08 1.39 2.31
C ALA A 44 10.57 1.66 2.09
N PHE A 45 11.06 1.51 0.86
CA PHE A 45 12.45 1.80 0.51
C PHE A 45 12.81 3.27 0.69
N LEU A 46 11.96 4.17 0.18
CA LEU A 46 12.15 5.62 0.32
C LEU A 46 12.08 6.05 1.78
N GLY A 47 11.09 5.57 2.54
CA GLY A 47 10.95 5.86 3.96
C GLY A 47 12.12 5.37 4.79
N LEU A 48 12.62 4.15 4.53
CA LEU A 48 13.81 3.62 5.19
C LEU A 48 15.06 4.44 4.88
N SER A 49 15.23 4.82 3.61
CA SER A 49 16.38 5.62 3.16
C SER A 49 16.39 7.00 3.84
N LEU A 50 15.24 7.67 3.86
CA LEU A 50 15.07 8.95 4.55
C LEU A 50 15.32 8.82 6.05
N ALA A 51 14.76 7.80 6.71
CA ALA A 51 14.94 7.58 8.13
C ALA A 51 16.41 7.30 8.51
N LYS A 52 17.17 6.64 7.63
CA LYS A 52 18.63 6.49 7.81
C LYS A 52 19.34 7.83 7.72
N VAL A 53 19.04 8.64 6.70
CA VAL A 53 19.67 9.96 6.53
C VAL A 53 19.40 10.85 7.74
N VAL A 54 18.14 10.92 8.21
CA VAL A 54 17.77 11.78 9.35
C VAL A 54 18.36 11.29 10.67
N ARG A 55 18.47 9.98 10.89
CA ARG A 55 19.02 9.42 12.16
C ARG A 55 20.55 9.36 12.21
N ASN A 56 21.21 9.42 11.07
CA ASN A 56 22.67 9.42 10.98
C ASN A 56 23.27 10.84 10.91
N GLN A 57 22.45 11.88 11.14
CA GLN A 57 22.88 13.24 11.49
C GLN A 57 22.93 13.40 13.00
#